data_AF-A0A2V9KG43-F1
#
_entry.id   AF-A0A2V9KG43-F1
#
_cell.length_a   1.000
_cell.length_b   1.000
_cell.length_c   1.000
_cell.angle_alpha   90.00
_cell.angle_beta   90.00
_cell.angle_gamma   90.00
#
_symmetry.space_group_name_H-M   'P 1'
#
loop_
_entity.id
_entity.type
_entity.pdbx_description
1 polymer ?
#
loop_
_entity_poly.entity_id
_entity_poly.type
_entity_poly.pdbx_seq_one_letter_code
_entity_poly.pdbx_strand_id
1 'polypeptide(L)'
;MALVVFLRGVNVGGHRTFRPSILAKELKEFDVVNVGAAGTFVVRKPGSREKFRAELLRRLPFETHVMLCDGRDLMGLEKENPFGTEPPRPDTVRFVSVLEKASRLAQTLPITLPPSGTWLVRIIAQENQFVFGMYRRHMKTIGYLGQIDKLLGAPATTRNWNTIIAIVRILKGQEKTGR
;
A
#
# COMPACT_ATOMS: atom_id res chain seq x y z
N MET A 1 -5.44 10.27 15.72
CA MET A 1 -5.02 10.38 14.31
C MET A 1 -5.57 9.17 13.56
N ALA A 2 -6.02 9.32 12.31
CA ALA A 2 -6.50 8.18 11.54
C ALA A 2 -5.34 7.21 11.21
N LEU A 3 -5.64 5.91 11.21
CA LEU A 3 -4.70 4.84 10.86
C LEU A 3 -5.04 4.31 9.47
N VAL A 4 -4.04 3.92 8.69
CA VAL A 4 -4.24 3.26 7.41
C VAL A 4 -3.65 1.86 7.46
N VAL A 5 -4.44 0.89 6.97
CA VAL A 5 -4.15 -0.53 7.00
C VAL A 5 -3.95 -1.03 5.58
N PHE A 6 -2.91 -1.83 5.36
CA PHE A 6 -2.72 -2.60 4.15
C PHE A 6 -2.47 -4.06 4.48
N LEU A 7 -3.35 -4.94 3.99
CA LEU A 7 -3.18 -6.38 4.08
C LEU A 7 -2.32 -6.90 2.92
N ARG A 8 -1.52 -7.92 3.18
CA ARG A 8 -0.68 -8.54 2.15
C ARG A 8 -1.36 -9.76 1.52
N GLY A 9 -1.25 -9.87 0.19
CA GLY A 9 -1.55 -11.12 -0.53
C GLY A 9 -3.00 -11.60 -0.39
N VAL A 10 -3.93 -10.69 -0.16
CA VAL A 10 -5.36 -11.01 -0.06
C VAL A 10 -6.03 -10.86 -1.42
N ASN A 11 -6.98 -11.74 -1.74
CA ASN A 11 -7.74 -11.70 -2.99
C ASN A 11 -6.86 -11.72 -4.26
N VAL A 12 -5.73 -12.43 -4.23
CA VAL A 12 -4.82 -12.59 -5.37
C VAL A 12 -4.66 -14.07 -5.70
N GLY A 13 -4.81 -14.44 -6.97
CA GLY A 13 -4.59 -15.82 -7.44
C GLY A 13 -5.51 -16.86 -6.81
N GLY A 14 -6.69 -16.45 -6.31
CA GLY A 14 -7.63 -17.35 -5.61
C GLY A 14 -7.31 -17.61 -4.14
N HIS A 15 -6.22 -17.05 -3.60
CA HIS A 15 -5.81 -17.24 -2.21
C HIS A 15 -6.30 -16.13 -1.28
N ARG A 16 -6.46 -16.48 0.01
CA ARG A 16 -6.88 -15.57 1.10
C ARG A 16 -8.08 -14.72 0.67
N THR A 17 -9.06 -15.41 0.10
CA THR A 17 -10.26 -14.80 -0.47
C THR A 17 -11.20 -14.36 0.65
N PHE A 18 -11.55 -13.09 0.69
CA PHE A 18 -12.52 -12.53 1.64
C PHE A 18 -13.14 -11.25 1.07
N ARG A 19 -14.15 -10.72 1.76
CA ARG A 19 -14.82 -9.46 1.39
C ARG A 19 -14.38 -8.33 2.32
N PRO A 20 -13.45 -7.44 1.92
CA PRO A 20 -13.00 -6.31 2.74
C PRO A 20 -14.13 -5.42 3.25
N SER A 21 -15.17 -5.20 2.44
CA SER A 21 -16.33 -4.41 2.83
C SER A 21 -17.14 -5.02 3.99
N ILE A 22 -17.14 -6.36 4.13
CA ILE A 22 -17.79 -7.02 5.27
C ILE A 22 -16.95 -6.81 6.52
N LEU A 23 -15.64 -7.03 6.43
CA LEU A 23 -14.71 -6.78 7.55
C LEU A 23 -14.80 -5.32 8.05
N ALA A 24 -14.90 -4.34 7.14
CA ALA A 24 -15.08 -2.95 7.52
C ALA A 24 -16.41 -2.70 8.27
N LYS A 25 -17.50 -3.33 7.86
CA LYS A 25 -18.80 -3.26 8.56
C LYS A 25 -18.75 -3.89 9.94
N GLU A 26 -18.04 -5.00 10.07
CA GLU A 26 -17.82 -5.67 11.34
C GLU A 26 -17.05 -4.74 12.30
N LEU A 27 -16.00 -4.07 11.83
CA LEU A 27 -15.18 -3.12 12.59
C LEU A 27 -15.78 -1.70 12.69
N LYS A 28 -17.10 -1.53 12.55
CA LYS A 28 -17.76 -0.21 12.51
C LYS A 28 -17.49 0.67 13.73
N GLU A 29 -17.20 0.08 14.89
CA GLU A 29 -16.87 0.81 16.11
C GLU A 29 -15.61 1.69 15.97
N PHE A 30 -14.69 1.33 15.07
CA PHE A 30 -13.48 2.09 14.77
C PHE A 30 -13.64 3.05 13.57
N ASP A 31 -14.85 3.14 13.00
CA ASP A 31 -15.13 3.96 11.81
C ASP A 31 -14.19 3.59 10.64
N VAL A 32 -14.25 2.31 10.25
CA VAL A 32 -13.41 1.73 9.19
C VAL A 32 -14.04 1.93 7.82
N VAL A 33 -13.29 2.57 6.92
CA VAL A 33 -13.63 2.74 5.51
C VAL A 33 -12.81 1.77 4.67
N ASN A 34 -13.48 0.95 3.86
CA ASN A 34 -12.83 0.04 2.93
C ASN A 34 -12.42 0.75 1.63
N VAL A 35 -11.22 0.46 1.12
CA VAL A 35 -10.68 0.96 -0.14
C VAL A 35 -10.42 -0.22 -1.09
N GLY A 36 -11.38 -0.48 -1.97
CA GLY A 36 -11.28 -1.51 -3.01
C GLY A 36 -11.33 -2.95 -2.48
N ALA A 37 -10.68 -3.88 -3.19
CA ALA A 37 -10.72 -5.31 -2.89
C ALA A 37 -9.42 -5.86 -2.27
N ALA A 38 -8.33 -5.09 -2.28
CA ALA A 38 -7.00 -5.56 -1.86
C ALA A 38 -6.76 -5.43 -0.34
N GLY A 39 -7.81 -5.44 0.49
CA GLY A 39 -7.70 -5.31 1.95
C GLY A 39 -6.96 -4.04 2.36
N THR A 40 -7.45 -2.88 1.92
CA THR A 40 -6.90 -1.57 2.29
C THR A 40 -7.96 -0.79 3.03
N PHE A 41 -7.63 -0.22 4.19
CA PHE A 41 -8.61 0.43 5.06
C PHE A 41 -8.11 1.76 5.60
N VAL A 42 -9.02 2.70 5.77
CA VAL A 42 -8.83 3.92 6.57
C VAL A 42 -9.62 3.77 7.85
N VAL A 43 -8.98 3.93 9.00
CA VAL A 43 -9.56 3.75 10.33
C VAL A 43 -9.58 5.12 11.00
N ARG A 44 -10.75 5.74 11.07
CA ARG A 44 -10.86 7.13 11.54
C ARG A 44 -10.81 7.24 13.07
N LYS A 45 -11.27 6.21 13.77
CA LYS A 45 -11.34 6.15 15.24
C LYS A 45 -10.59 4.93 15.78
N PRO A 46 -9.27 4.81 15.57
CA PRO A 46 -8.54 3.58 15.91
C PRO A 46 -8.43 3.32 17.42
N GLY A 47 -8.59 4.33 18.28
CA GLY A 47 -8.19 4.21 19.68
C GLY A 47 -6.67 3.98 19.77
N SER A 48 -6.23 2.99 20.56
CA SER A 48 -4.83 2.55 20.52
C SER A 48 -4.55 1.64 19.33
N ARG A 49 -3.34 1.77 18.76
CA ARG A 49 -2.91 0.99 17.60
C ARG A 49 -2.91 -0.51 17.89
N GLU A 50 -2.54 -0.89 19.11
CA GLU A 50 -2.44 -2.26 19.60
C GLU A 50 -3.83 -2.89 19.73
N LYS A 51 -4.79 -2.16 20.33
CA LYS A 51 -6.18 -2.63 20.47
C LYS A 51 -6.82 -2.83 19.11
N PHE A 52 -6.67 -1.86 18.21
CA PHE A 52 -7.20 -1.99 16.86
C PHE A 52 -6.55 -3.16 16.10
N ARG A 53 -5.22 -3.30 16.18
CA ARG A 53 -4.52 -4.41 15.52
C ARG A 53 -5.01 -5.77 16.02
N ALA A 54 -5.16 -5.94 17.33
CA ALA A 54 -5.68 -7.18 17.91
C ALA A 54 -7.09 -7.50 17.40
N GLU A 55 -7.98 -6.51 17.37
CA GLU A 55 -9.35 -6.69 16.93
C GLU A 55 -9.47 -6.95 15.42
N LEU A 56 -8.62 -6.31 14.61
CA LEU A 56 -8.49 -6.59 13.19
C LEU A 56 -8.06 -8.05 12.95
N LEU A 57 -7.00 -8.51 13.64
CA LEU A 57 -6.48 -9.86 13.48
C LEU A 57 -7.50 -10.92 13.90
N ARG A 58 -8.24 -10.67 14.99
CA ARG A 58 -9.30 -11.57 15.49
C ARG A 58 -10.43 -11.81 14.47
N ARG A 59 -10.70 -10.84 13.60
CA ARG A 59 -11.78 -10.92 12.60
C ARG A 59 -11.31 -11.39 11.23
N LEU A 60 -10.00 -11.46 10.99
CA LEU A 60 -9.48 -11.97 9.73
C LEU A 60 -9.64 -13.49 9.69
N PRO A 61 -10.16 -14.07 8.59
CA PRO A 61 -10.34 -15.52 8.47
C PRO A 61 -9.05 -16.26 8.14
N PHE A 62 -7.91 -15.57 8.16
CA PHE A 62 -6.59 -16.11 7.82
C PHE A 62 -5.49 -15.25 8.45
N GLU A 63 -4.31 -15.83 8.58
CA GLU A 63 -3.10 -15.10 8.93
C GLU A 63 -2.53 -14.35 7.71
N THR A 64 -2.10 -13.10 7.93
CA THR A 64 -1.41 -12.31 6.91
C THR A 64 -0.57 -11.20 7.54
N HIS A 65 0.37 -10.66 6.76
CA HIS A 65 1.11 -9.46 7.14
C HIS A 65 0.19 -8.23 7.09
N VAL A 66 0.28 -7.40 8.13
CA VAL A 66 -0.54 -6.20 8.31
C VAL A 66 0.37 -4.99 8.47
N MET A 67 0.34 -4.13 7.46
CA MET A 67 1.07 -2.87 7.44
C MET A 67 0.16 -1.78 7.97
N LEU A 68 0.60 -1.11 9.04
CA LEU A 68 -0.08 0.02 9.65
C LEU A 68 0.80 1.26 9.48
N CYS A 69 0.20 2.38 9.10
CA CYS A 69 0.86 3.70 9.06
C CYS A 69 -0.12 4.79 9.49
N ASP A 70 0.40 5.95 9.89
CA ASP A 70 -0.45 7.08 10.24
C ASP A 70 -0.94 7.78 8.97
N GLY A 71 -2.21 8.18 8.97
CA GLY A 71 -2.77 8.92 7.83
C GLY A 71 -2.02 10.22 7.53
N ARG A 72 -1.38 10.81 8.55
CA ARG A 72 -0.52 11.99 8.39
C ARG A 72 0.67 11.73 7.46
N ASP A 73 1.22 10.52 7.50
CA ASP A 73 2.40 10.17 6.72
C ASP A 73 2.01 10.15 5.24
N LEU A 74 0.90 9.47 4.90
CA LEU A 74 0.37 9.44 3.53
C LEU A 74 -0.04 10.83 3.01
N MET A 75 -0.56 11.71 3.88
CA MET A 75 -0.82 13.11 3.50
C MET A 75 0.47 13.88 3.20
N GLY A 76 1.55 13.61 3.96
CA GLY A 76 2.89 14.11 3.65
C GLY A 76 3.38 13.65 2.29
N LEU A 77 3.27 12.34 2.00
CA LEU A 77 3.70 11.77 0.72
C LEU A 77 2.99 12.39 -0.49
N GLU A 78 1.70 12.67 -0.38
CA GLU A 78 0.94 13.31 -1.45
C GLU A 78 1.39 14.75 -1.69
N LYS A 79 1.75 15.48 -0.63
CA LYS A 79 2.29 16.84 -0.72
C LYS A 79 3.69 16.85 -1.34
N GLU A 80 4.55 15.92 -0.94
CA GLU A 80 5.92 15.81 -1.49
C GLU A 80 5.92 15.32 -2.93
N ASN A 81 4.94 14.49 -3.28
CA ASN A 81 4.72 13.92 -4.61
C ASN A 81 6.03 13.35 -5.23
N PRO A 82 6.52 12.20 -4.72
CA PRO A 82 7.81 11.63 -5.12
C PRO A 82 7.90 11.24 -6.60
N PHE A 83 6.79 11.27 -7.34
CA PHE A 83 6.73 10.96 -8.76
C PHE A 83 6.70 12.19 -9.67
N GLY A 84 6.73 13.40 -9.12
CA GLY A 84 6.59 14.64 -9.86
C GLY A 84 5.19 14.88 -10.42
N THR A 85 4.98 16.06 -11.00
CA THR A 85 3.69 16.51 -11.56
C THR A 85 3.37 15.92 -12.92
N GLU A 86 4.38 15.42 -13.64
CA GLU A 86 4.19 14.82 -14.95
C GLU A 86 3.33 13.55 -14.85
N PRO A 87 2.40 13.31 -15.80
CA PRO A 87 1.66 12.06 -15.83
C PRO A 87 2.59 10.89 -16.19
N PRO A 88 2.36 9.67 -15.64
CA PRO A 88 3.11 8.51 -16.07
C PRO A 88 2.78 8.19 -17.54
N ARG A 89 3.74 7.58 -18.24
CA ARG A 89 3.51 7.03 -19.58
C ARG A 89 2.36 6.00 -19.54
N PRO A 90 1.61 5.79 -20.65
CA PRO A 90 0.47 4.87 -20.67
C PRO A 90 0.80 3.43 -20.26
N ASP A 91 2.03 2.97 -20.51
CA ASP A 91 2.52 1.63 -20.16
C ASP A 91 3.08 1.55 -18.73
N THR A 92 3.19 2.67 -18.03
CA THR A 92 3.89 2.80 -16.75
C THR A 92 2.89 2.99 -15.61
N VAL A 93 3.06 2.21 -14.54
CA VAL A 93 2.26 2.29 -13.33
C VAL A 93 3.14 2.73 -12.17
N ARG A 94 2.72 3.78 -11.48
CA ARG A 94 3.35 4.24 -10.22
C ARG A 94 2.79 3.44 -9.05
N PHE A 95 3.65 3.07 -8.13
CA PHE A 95 3.29 2.28 -6.96
C PHE A 95 4.03 2.71 -5.71
N VAL A 96 3.43 2.38 -4.57
CA VAL A 96 4.08 2.44 -3.26
C VAL A 96 4.09 1.05 -2.67
N SER A 97 5.26 0.58 -2.27
CA SER A 97 5.40 -0.58 -1.41
C SER A 97 5.48 -0.12 0.03
N VAL A 98 4.57 -0.61 0.86
CA VAL A 98 4.54 -0.34 2.30
C VAL A 98 5.16 -1.53 3.01
N LEU A 99 6.23 -1.27 3.76
CA LEU A 99 6.96 -2.26 4.54
C LEU A 99 6.27 -2.51 5.88
N GLU A 100 6.28 -3.76 6.35
CA GLU A 100 5.79 -4.10 7.69
C GLU A 100 6.65 -3.47 8.80
N LYS A 101 7.96 -3.39 8.55
CA LYS A 101 8.92 -2.71 9.41
C LYS A 101 9.79 -1.82 8.56
N ALA A 102 10.03 -0.58 9.01
CA ALA A 102 10.96 0.31 8.33
C ALA A 102 12.33 -0.37 8.20
N SER A 103 12.85 -0.39 6.98
CA SER A 103 14.20 -0.84 6.65
C SER A 103 14.91 0.27 5.88
N ARG A 104 16.21 0.14 5.65
CA ARG A 104 16.91 0.99 4.67
C ARG A 104 17.34 0.11 3.52
N LEU A 105 17.13 0.60 2.30
CA LEU A 105 17.72 -0.01 1.12
C LEU A 105 19.24 -0.10 1.30
N ALA A 106 19.79 -1.30 1.04
CA ALA A 106 21.22 -1.53 1.05
C ALA A 106 21.92 -0.93 -0.18
N GLN A 107 21.17 -0.67 -1.25
CA GLN A 107 21.68 -0.15 -2.52
C GLN A 107 21.33 1.32 -2.71
N THR A 108 22.16 2.03 -3.48
CA THR A 108 21.91 3.40 -3.88
C THR A 108 20.74 3.48 -4.87
N LEU A 109 19.92 4.51 -4.71
CA LEU A 109 18.78 4.77 -5.59
C LEU A 109 19.22 5.59 -6.82
N PRO A 110 18.59 5.41 -7.99
CA PRO A 110 17.48 4.48 -8.26
C PRO A 110 17.94 3.04 -8.53
N ILE A 111 17.09 2.05 -8.20
CA ILE A 111 17.32 0.62 -8.50
C ILE A 111 16.41 0.20 -9.65
N THR A 112 16.95 -0.47 -10.66
CA THR A 112 16.19 -1.01 -11.79
C THR A 112 16.23 -2.53 -11.84
N LEU A 113 15.11 -3.13 -12.23
CA LEU A 113 14.96 -4.56 -12.47
C LEU A 113 14.40 -4.78 -13.88
N PRO A 114 15.09 -5.52 -14.77
CA PRO A 114 16.46 -6.00 -14.58
C PRO A 114 17.49 -4.86 -14.41
N PRO A 115 18.68 -5.12 -13.82
CA PRO A 115 19.72 -4.11 -13.65
C PRO A 115 20.29 -3.54 -14.97
N SER A 116 20.23 -4.32 -16.04
CA SER A 116 20.68 -3.92 -17.38
C SER A 116 19.57 -4.08 -18.42
N GLY A 117 19.64 -3.28 -19.49
CA GLY A 117 18.65 -3.27 -20.56
C GLY A 117 17.40 -2.46 -20.23
N THR A 118 16.25 -2.84 -20.81
CA THR A 118 14.99 -2.15 -20.56
C THR A 118 14.45 -2.52 -19.18
N TRP A 119 14.39 -1.53 -18.28
CA TRP A 119 13.82 -1.73 -16.95
C TRP A 119 12.31 -2.03 -17.03
N LEU A 120 11.86 -2.96 -16.18
CA LEU A 120 10.45 -3.30 -15.99
C LEU A 120 9.93 -2.87 -14.61
N VAL A 121 10.79 -2.82 -13.60
CA VAL A 121 10.51 -2.21 -12.29
C VAL A 121 11.64 -1.26 -11.97
N ARG A 122 11.32 -0.08 -11.45
CA ARG A 122 12.29 0.92 -11.02
C ARG A 122 11.86 1.48 -9.66
N ILE A 123 12.73 1.37 -8.67
CA ILE A 123 12.57 2.02 -7.36
C ILE A 123 13.31 3.35 -7.43
N ILE A 124 12.65 4.43 -7.03
CA ILE A 124 13.15 5.80 -7.22
C ILE A 124 13.43 6.53 -5.91
N ALA A 125 12.70 6.18 -4.84
CA ALA A 125 12.80 6.85 -3.55
C ALA A 125 12.38 5.88 -2.45
N GLN A 126 12.83 6.16 -1.23
CA GLN A 126 12.35 5.53 -0.02
C GLN A 126 12.23 6.58 1.08
N GLU A 127 11.13 6.52 1.82
CA GLU A 127 10.90 7.33 3.00
C GLU A 127 10.27 6.47 4.10
N ASN A 128 10.95 6.31 5.24
CA ASN A 128 10.50 5.45 6.33
C ASN A 128 10.12 4.03 5.85
N GLN A 129 8.86 3.64 6.03
CA GLN A 129 8.31 2.36 5.57
C GLN A 129 7.78 2.37 4.13
N PHE A 130 7.86 3.50 3.43
CA PHE A 130 7.32 3.68 2.09
C PHE A 130 8.42 3.65 1.04
N VAL A 131 8.23 2.81 0.02
CA VAL A 131 9.15 2.67 -1.10
C VAL A 131 8.41 3.01 -2.37
N PHE A 132 8.93 3.97 -3.11
CA PHE A 132 8.31 4.52 -4.29
C PHE A 132 8.95 3.92 -5.53
N GLY A 133 8.10 3.48 -6.46
CA GLY A 133 8.58 2.94 -7.70
C GLY A 133 7.58 3.01 -8.83
N MET A 134 8.05 2.61 -9.99
CA MET A 134 7.26 2.49 -11.19
C MET A 134 7.52 1.14 -11.84
N TYR A 135 6.50 0.57 -12.48
CA TYR A 135 6.67 -0.63 -13.28
C TYR A 135 6.03 -0.47 -14.65
N ARG A 136 6.56 -1.17 -15.64
CA ARG A 136 5.97 -1.24 -16.99
C ARG A 136 5.01 -2.41 -17.07
N ARG A 137 3.88 -2.24 -17.75
CA ARG A 137 2.95 -3.33 -18.03
C ARG A 137 3.60 -4.29 -19.03
N HIS A 138 4.09 -5.41 -18.51
CA HIS A 138 4.75 -6.44 -19.30
C HIS A 138 4.61 -7.78 -18.60
N MET A 139 4.54 -8.90 -19.35
CA MET A 139 4.32 -10.24 -18.80
C MET A 139 5.36 -10.65 -17.74
N LYS A 140 6.60 -10.17 -17.87
CA LYS A 140 7.71 -10.45 -16.93
C LYS A 140 7.70 -9.58 -15.67
N THR A 141 6.90 -8.51 -15.63
CA THR A 141 6.93 -7.53 -14.54
C THR A 141 6.54 -8.14 -13.20
N ILE A 142 5.57 -9.06 -13.19
CA ILE A 142 5.12 -9.70 -11.95
C ILE A 142 6.26 -10.44 -11.23
N GLY A 143 7.16 -11.07 -12.01
CA GLY A 143 8.34 -11.75 -11.47
C GLY A 143 9.33 -10.78 -10.80
N TYR A 144 9.48 -9.56 -11.33
CA TYR A 144 10.32 -8.52 -10.72
C TYR A 144 9.65 -7.85 -9.52
N LEU A 145 8.32 -7.64 -9.55
CA LEU A 145 7.58 -7.14 -8.39
C LEU A 145 7.68 -8.12 -7.20
N GLY A 146 7.71 -9.42 -7.45
CA GLY A 146 7.94 -10.44 -6.43
C GLY A 146 9.32 -10.38 -5.75
N GLN A 147 10.30 -9.69 -6.35
CA GLN A 147 11.65 -9.54 -5.80
C GLN A 147 11.78 -8.34 -4.83
N ILE A 148 10.75 -7.49 -4.73
CA ILE A 148 10.78 -6.29 -3.90
C ILE A 148 11.09 -6.61 -2.43
N ASP A 149 10.49 -7.65 -1.87
CA ASP A 149 10.76 -8.08 -0.50
C ASP A 149 12.23 -8.40 -0.26
N LYS A 150 12.83 -9.18 -1.17
CA LYS A 150 14.24 -9.56 -1.09
C LYS A 150 15.15 -8.33 -1.19
N LEU A 151 14.78 -7.38 -2.06
CA LEU A 151 15.51 -6.14 -2.23
C LEU A 151 15.42 -5.24 -0.98
N LEU A 152 14.27 -5.22 -0.31
CA LEU A 152 14.00 -4.40 0.87
C LEU A 152 14.36 -5.07 2.19
N GLY A 153 14.67 -6.37 2.18
CA GLY A 153 14.99 -7.16 3.36
C GLY A 153 13.81 -7.35 4.33
N ALA A 154 12.58 -7.04 3.91
CA ALA A 154 11.39 -7.12 4.74
C ALA A 154 10.11 -7.35 3.91
N PRO A 155 9.09 -8.00 4.51
CA PRO A 155 7.75 -8.09 3.92
C PRO A 155 7.20 -6.73 3.51
N ALA A 156 6.76 -6.63 2.25
CA ALA A 156 6.08 -5.44 1.74
C ALA A 156 4.74 -5.79 1.08
N THR A 157 3.86 -4.79 0.98
CA THR A 157 2.65 -4.86 0.16
C THR A 157 2.61 -3.66 -0.76
N THR A 158 2.40 -3.94 -2.04
CA THR A 158 2.43 -2.91 -3.08
C THR A 158 1.03 -2.44 -3.40
N ARG A 159 0.84 -1.12 -3.50
CA ARG A 159 -0.39 -0.47 -3.93
C ARG A 159 -0.11 0.50 -5.07
N ASN A 160 -1.08 0.62 -5.97
CA ASN A 160 -1.03 1.64 -7.00
C ASN A 160 -1.05 3.03 -6.35
N TRP A 161 -0.29 3.98 -6.89
CA TRP A 161 -0.29 5.37 -6.40
C TRP A 161 -1.70 5.98 -6.36
N ASN A 162 -2.54 5.68 -7.34
CA ASN A 162 -3.94 6.13 -7.37
C ASN A 162 -4.75 5.63 -6.16
N THR A 163 -4.41 4.46 -5.61
CA THR A 163 -5.01 3.96 -4.37
C THR A 163 -4.57 4.81 -3.18
N ILE A 164 -3.30 5.22 -3.12
CA ILE A 164 -2.78 6.13 -2.09
C ILE A 164 -3.49 7.49 -2.17
N ILE A 165 -3.67 8.04 -3.37
CA ILE A 165 -4.43 9.28 -3.58
C ILE A 165 -5.89 9.13 -3.13
N ALA A 166 -6.54 7.99 -3.41
CA ALA A 166 -7.90 7.73 -2.93
C ALA A 166 -7.98 7.70 -1.38
N ILE A 167 -7.01 7.08 -0.72
CA ILE A 167 -6.88 7.08 0.75
C ILE A 167 -6.73 8.51 1.27
N VAL A 168 -5.85 9.31 0.66
CA VAL A 168 -5.61 10.70 1.07
C VAL A 168 -6.88 11.54 0.93
N ARG A 169 -7.68 11.33 -0.12
CA ARG A 169 -8.99 12.00 -0.26
C ARG A 169 -9.94 11.65 0.89
N ILE A 170 -10.01 10.38 1.28
CA ILE A 170 -10.82 9.93 2.44
C ILE A 170 -10.32 10.60 3.73
N LEU A 171 -9.00 10.66 3.93
CA LEU A 171 -8.38 11.31 5.09
C LEU A 171 -8.65 12.82 5.14
N LYS A 172 -8.74 13.48 3.99
CA LYS A 172 -9.10 14.91 3.85
C LYS A 172 -10.62 15.16 3.94
N GLY A 173 -11.44 14.13 4.15
CA GLY A 173 -12.91 14.24 4.19
C GLY A 173 -13.56 14.50 2.82
N GLN A 174 -12.83 14.28 1.73
CA GLN A 174 -13.28 14.52 0.35
C GLN A 174 -13.93 13.28 -0.27
N GLU A 175 -14.71 12.54 0.50
CA GLU A 175 -15.41 11.38 -0.03
C GLU A 175 -16.39 11.82 -1.11
N LYS A 176 -16.36 11.15 -2.27
CA LYS A 176 -17.48 11.27 -3.20
C LYS A 176 -18.70 10.75 -2.46
N THR A 177 -19.62 11.64 -2.10
CA THR A 177 -20.98 11.28 -1.72
C THR A 177 -21.55 10.53 -2.91
N GLY A 178 -21.52 9.20 -2.86
CA GLY A 178 -22.20 8.37 -3.84
C GLY A 178 -23.69 8.65 -3.69
N ARG A 179 -24.27 9.26 -4.74
CA ARG A 179 -25.70 9.14 -5.02
C ARG A 179 -26.01 7.70 -5.44
#